data_AF-A0A1M7Z1H8-F1
#
_entry.id   AF-A0A1M7Z1H8-F1
#
_cell.length_a   1.000
_cell.length_b   1.000
_cell.length_c   1.000
_cell.angle_alpha   90.00
_cell.angle_beta   90.00
_cell.angle_gamma   90.00
#
_symmetry.space_group_name_H-M   'P 1'
#
loop_
_entity.id
_entity.type
_entity.pdbx_description
1 polymer ?
#
loop_
_entity_poly.entity_id
_entity_poly.type
_entity_poly.pdbx_seq_one_letter_code
_entity_poly.pdbx_strand_id
1 'polypeptide(L)'
;MTNTIKTFLKHKNLSTSQDDVNTLNHNLQIDLPADNRGPALFLFDNKILSRASILESGRTKILCRMQPPALPVNYSQLKRQKNSYRNSIKKAIKVHKLKGHLTDAQWLNDFISIPDNDMMFESAIEPQIINFTKPIKKNILKLITVHNALVGTVPRRNVTFIQYGEVRLYLYPKNGILPISSEEFLNAVRNFLTASFPHYDIKLIGTNETVVQHTNKHTMILKYYLSGKNRKTGIFDLLKEQNKVVEQAHNEHFAHNKNDNFHRQPLDMRYLAQFHKRMLDVYLDKHLFQSKGLKIG
;
A
#
# COMPACT_ATOMS: atom_id res chain seq x y z
N MET A 1 -5.27 18.07 36.26
CA MET A 1 -6.05 18.12 35.00
C MET A 1 -5.24 17.42 33.93
N THR A 2 -5.71 16.30 33.42
CA THR A 2 -5.02 15.51 32.39
C THR A 2 -5.30 16.15 31.03
N ASN A 3 -4.26 16.42 30.23
CA ASN A 3 -4.45 17.00 28.91
C ASN A 3 -5.00 15.92 27.95
N THR A 4 -6.26 16.07 27.56
CA THR A 4 -6.91 15.16 26.62
C THR A 4 -6.56 15.55 25.18
N ILE A 5 -6.11 14.57 24.41
CA ILE A 5 -5.77 14.69 22.98
C ILE A 5 -6.86 14.02 22.16
N LYS A 6 -7.23 14.65 21.04
CA LYS A 6 -8.08 14.02 20.02
C LYS A 6 -7.27 13.70 18.77
N THR A 7 -7.44 12.48 18.28
CA THR A 7 -6.84 12.00 17.05
C THR A 7 -7.92 11.79 15.99
N PHE A 8 -7.55 12.02 14.73
CA PHE A 8 -8.36 11.70 13.56
C PHE A 8 -7.50 10.96 12.55
N LEU A 9 -8.05 9.90 11.97
CA LEU A 9 -7.43 9.17 10.87
C LEU A 9 -8.44 9.07 9.72
N LYS A 10 -7.99 9.43 8.52
CA LYS A 10 -8.68 9.15 7.27
C LYS A 10 -7.71 8.42 6.34
N HIS A 11 -8.18 7.38 5.67
CA HIS A 11 -7.43 6.73 4.60
C HIS A 11 -8.29 6.55 3.36
N LYS A 12 -7.65 6.53 2.19
CA LYS A 12 -8.28 6.20 0.91
C LYS A 12 -7.33 5.32 0.12
N ASN A 13 -7.80 4.14 -0.24
CA ASN A 13 -7.09 3.23 -1.13
C ASN A 13 -7.36 3.66 -2.58
N LEU A 14 -6.34 4.10 -3.29
CA LEU A 14 -6.41 4.60 -4.66
C LEU A 14 -5.96 3.49 -5.60
N SER A 15 -6.81 3.16 -6.57
CA SER A 15 -6.48 2.24 -7.67
C SER A 15 -5.78 2.98 -8.82
N THR A 16 -5.65 2.33 -9.98
CA THR A 16 -5.20 3.00 -11.21
C THR A 16 -6.37 3.41 -12.11
N SER A 17 -7.57 3.55 -11.55
CA SER A 17 -8.70 4.17 -12.25
C SER A 17 -8.39 5.65 -12.54
N GLN A 18 -8.96 6.21 -13.60
CA GLN A 18 -8.71 7.61 -13.95
C GLN A 18 -9.13 8.55 -12.81
N ASP A 19 -10.25 8.26 -12.14
CA ASP A 19 -10.77 9.07 -11.03
C ASP A 19 -9.84 9.03 -9.80
N ASP A 20 -9.27 7.86 -9.49
CA ASP A 20 -8.31 7.72 -8.39
C ASP A 20 -6.97 8.38 -8.72
N VAL A 21 -6.53 8.33 -9.97
CA VAL A 21 -5.33 9.03 -10.44
C VAL A 21 -5.54 10.56 -10.38
N ASN A 22 -6.72 11.04 -10.79
CA ASN A 22 -7.08 12.45 -10.67
C ASN A 22 -7.12 12.87 -9.18
N THR A 23 -7.69 12.02 -8.31
CA THR A 23 -7.68 12.25 -6.86
C THR A 23 -6.24 12.32 -6.31
N LEU A 24 -5.38 11.39 -6.72
CA LEU A 24 -3.98 11.34 -6.29
C LEU A 24 -3.25 12.63 -6.70
N ASN A 25 -3.38 13.03 -7.97
CA ASN A 25 -2.77 14.24 -8.49
C ASN A 25 -3.27 15.48 -7.75
N HIS A 26 -4.57 15.58 -7.49
CA HIS A 26 -5.15 16.69 -6.73
C HIS A 26 -4.60 16.75 -5.30
N ASN A 27 -4.56 15.63 -4.58
CA ASN A 27 -3.99 15.57 -3.24
C ASN A 27 -2.50 15.97 -3.24
N LEU A 28 -1.72 15.47 -4.20
CA LEU A 28 -0.30 15.81 -4.31
C LEU A 28 -0.06 17.27 -4.67
N GLN A 29 -0.95 17.91 -5.44
CA GLN A 29 -0.86 19.35 -5.71
C GLN A 29 -1.10 20.18 -4.44
N ILE A 30 -2.00 19.75 -3.57
CA ILE A 30 -2.25 20.40 -2.27
C ILE A 30 -1.10 20.16 -1.30
N ASP A 31 -0.57 18.94 -1.28
CA ASP A 31 0.46 18.51 -0.31
C ASP A 31 1.87 18.95 -0.71
N LEU A 32 2.09 19.23 -1.99
CA LEU A 32 3.33 19.77 -2.54
C LEU A 32 3.03 21.09 -3.25
N PRO A 33 2.53 22.11 -2.53
CA PRO A 33 2.11 23.36 -3.16
C PRO A 33 3.32 24.05 -3.77
N ALA A 34 3.08 24.85 -4.81
CA ALA A 34 4.13 25.65 -5.47
C ALA A 34 4.54 26.89 -4.66
N ASP A 35 3.93 27.09 -3.50
CA ASP A 35 4.12 28.23 -2.61
C ASP A 35 4.40 27.76 -1.16
N ASN A 36 4.46 28.71 -0.23
CA ASN A 36 4.77 28.43 1.18
C ASN A 36 3.65 27.74 1.97
N ARG A 37 2.57 27.27 1.34
CA ARG A 37 1.39 26.71 2.04
C ARG A 37 1.38 25.18 2.10
N GLY A 38 2.51 24.53 2.38
CA GLY A 38 2.64 23.06 2.43
C GLY A 38 3.21 22.52 3.76
N PRO A 39 3.37 21.20 3.92
CA PRO A 39 4.16 20.61 5.00
C PRO A 39 5.52 21.29 5.18
N ALA A 40 5.92 21.48 6.44
CA ALA A 40 7.21 22.07 6.78
C ALA A 40 8.34 21.04 6.66
N LEU A 41 8.00 19.76 6.88
CA LEU A 41 8.92 18.64 6.86
C LEU A 41 8.32 17.48 6.07
N PHE A 42 9.13 16.89 5.18
CA PHE A 42 8.77 15.73 4.39
C PHE A 42 9.83 14.65 4.53
N LEU A 43 9.41 13.41 4.38
CA LEU A 43 10.29 12.29 4.16
C LEU A 43 9.90 11.59 2.85
N PHE A 44 10.86 11.52 1.95
CA PHE A 44 10.75 10.92 0.62
C PHE A 44 11.98 10.03 0.38
N ASP A 45 11.77 8.76 0.03
CA ASP A 45 12.84 7.75 -0.10
C ASP A 45 13.81 7.73 1.10
N ASN A 46 13.25 7.75 2.33
CA ASN A 46 14.02 7.78 3.59
C ASN A 46 14.91 9.01 3.79
N LYS A 47 14.77 10.06 2.97
CA LYS A 47 15.46 11.33 3.14
C LYS A 47 14.48 12.38 3.65
N ILE A 48 14.89 13.10 4.70
CA ILE A 48 14.17 14.28 5.15
C ILE A 48 14.43 15.39 4.13
N LEU A 49 13.36 15.92 3.56
CA LEU A 49 13.40 17.05 2.64
C LEU A 49 12.76 18.25 3.32
N SER A 50 13.44 19.39 3.27
CA SER A 50 12.86 20.67 3.64
C SER A 50 11.90 21.14 2.54
N ARG A 51 11.00 22.05 2.88
CA ARG A 51 10.07 22.67 1.92
C ARG A 51 10.81 23.31 0.73
N ALA A 52 11.94 23.97 0.97
CA ALA A 52 12.73 24.62 -0.08
C ALA A 52 13.22 23.62 -1.14
N SER A 53 13.69 22.45 -0.72
CA SER A 53 14.19 21.41 -1.64
C SER A 53 13.11 20.81 -2.55
N ILE A 54 11.84 20.89 -2.15
CA ILE A 54 10.71 20.38 -2.94
C ILE A 54 10.32 21.36 -4.05
N LEU A 55 10.42 22.66 -3.80
CA LEU A 55 10.02 23.72 -4.73
C LEU A 55 10.92 23.80 -5.98
N GLU A 56 12.23 23.56 -5.86
CA GLU A 56 13.19 23.79 -6.95
C GLU A 56 13.33 22.62 -7.96
N SER A 57 13.16 21.36 -7.54
CA SER A 57 13.28 20.20 -8.44
C SER A 57 12.71 18.87 -7.90
N GLY A 58 12.38 18.82 -6.60
CA GLY A 58 11.87 17.62 -5.95
C GLY A 58 10.44 17.27 -6.38
N ARG A 59 9.58 18.26 -6.62
CA ARG A 59 8.16 18.04 -6.93
C ARG A 59 7.93 17.15 -8.15
N THR A 60 8.56 17.45 -9.29
CA THR A 60 8.39 16.63 -10.51
C THR A 60 8.88 15.20 -10.30
N LYS A 61 10.01 15.02 -9.59
CA LYS A 61 10.53 13.69 -9.25
C LYS A 61 9.59 12.89 -8.35
N ILE A 62 8.98 13.54 -7.35
CA ILE A 62 7.99 12.92 -6.46
C ILE A 62 6.75 12.53 -7.28
N LEU A 63 6.20 13.44 -8.07
CA LEU A 63 5.03 13.19 -8.91
C LEU A 63 5.25 12.03 -9.88
N CYS A 64 6.35 12.02 -10.63
CA CYS A 64 6.67 10.94 -11.58
C CYS A 64 6.77 9.57 -10.90
N ARG A 65 7.31 9.50 -9.68
CA ARG A 65 7.44 8.23 -8.93
C ARG A 65 6.15 7.75 -8.29
N MET A 66 5.20 8.65 -8.10
CA MET A 66 3.90 8.35 -7.51
C MET A 66 2.82 8.08 -8.56
N GLN A 67 3.08 8.34 -9.84
CA GLN A 67 2.13 7.99 -10.90
C GLN A 67 2.15 6.49 -11.18
N PRO A 68 0.98 5.89 -11.47
CA PRO A 68 0.95 4.52 -11.95
C PRO A 68 1.62 4.43 -13.32
N PRO A 69 2.38 3.36 -13.60
CA PRO A 69 2.98 3.16 -14.91
C PRO A 69 1.90 3.07 -15.97
N ALA A 70 2.22 3.62 -17.16
CA ALA A 70 1.33 3.52 -18.31
C ALA A 70 1.06 2.06 -18.65
N LEU A 71 -0.19 1.76 -18.94
CA LEU A 71 -0.59 0.41 -19.31
C LEU A 71 -0.33 0.16 -20.79
N PRO A 72 -0.04 -1.09 -21.19
CA PRO A 72 -0.01 -1.47 -22.58
C PRO A 72 -1.35 -1.16 -23.24
N VAL A 73 -1.32 -0.68 -24.49
CA VAL A 73 -2.51 -0.32 -25.29
C VAL A 73 -3.55 -1.46 -25.27
N ASN A 74 -3.09 -2.70 -25.38
CA ASN A 74 -3.93 -3.90 -25.43
C ASN A 74 -4.04 -4.66 -24.09
N TYR A 75 -3.88 -3.98 -22.95
CA TYR A 75 -3.85 -4.61 -21.62
C TYR A 75 -4.99 -5.62 -21.36
N SER A 76 -6.24 -5.24 -21.66
CA SER A 76 -7.41 -6.11 -21.45
C SER A 76 -7.35 -7.38 -22.30
N GLN A 77 -6.88 -7.26 -23.55
CA GLN A 77 -6.70 -8.39 -24.46
C GLN A 77 -5.57 -9.30 -23.99
N LEU A 78 -4.41 -8.73 -23.64
CA LEU A 78 -3.26 -9.46 -23.10
C LEU A 78 -3.64 -10.24 -21.83
N LYS A 79 -4.40 -9.62 -20.91
CA LYS A 79 -4.89 -10.29 -19.69
C LYS A 79 -5.80 -11.48 -20.01
N ARG A 80 -6.72 -11.33 -20.97
CA ARG A 80 -7.59 -12.43 -21.43
C ARG A 80 -6.77 -13.56 -22.07
N GLN A 81 -5.80 -13.22 -22.92
CA GLN A 81 -4.91 -14.18 -23.56
C GLN A 81 -4.08 -14.95 -22.52
N LYS A 82 -3.45 -14.25 -21.55
CA LYS A 82 -2.72 -14.85 -20.43
C LYS A 82 -3.56 -15.88 -19.68
N ASN A 83 -4.79 -15.52 -19.30
CA ASN A 83 -5.70 -16.43 -18.61
C ASN A 83 -6.09 -17.64 -19.46
N SER A 84 -6.34 -17.42 -20.75
CA SER A 84 -6.65 -18.50 -21.71
C SER A 84 -5.51 -19.52 -21.81
N TYR A 85 -4.27 -19.04 -21.98
CA TYR A 85 -3.09 -19.91 -22.07
C TYR A 85 -2.81 -20.64 -20.74
N ARG A 86 -2.91 -19.96 -19.59
CA ARG A 86 -2.80 -20.62 -18.27
C ARG A 86 -3.86 -21.70 -18.09
N ASN A 87 -5.10 -21.46 -18.50
CA ASN A 87 -6.17 -22.46 -18.40
C ASN A 87 -5.92 -23.67 -19.32
N SER A 88 -5.38 -23.45 -20.52
CA SER A 88 -4.99 -24.53 -21.41
C SER A 88 -3.87 -25.40 -20.80
N ILE A 89 -2.85 -24.77 -20.20
CA ILE A 89 -1.76 -25.49 -19.52
C ILE A 89 -2.29 -26.24 -18.28
N LYS A 90 -3.21 -25.65 -17.50
CA LYS A 90 -3.88 -26.35 -16.38
C LYS A 90 -4.62 -27.61 -16.83
N LYS A 91 -5.27 -27.57 -18.01
CA LYS A 91 -5.88 -28.78 -18.59
C LYS A 91 -4.82 -29.80 -18.98
N ALA A 92 -3.71 -29.38 -19.58
CA ALA A 92 -2.59 -30.26 -19.89
C ALA A 92 -2.00 -30.93 -18.63
N ILE A 93 -1.80 -30.19 -17.53
CA ILE A 93 -1.36 -30.75 -16.24
C ILE A 93 -2.26 -31.91 -15.81
N LYS A 94 -3.58 -31.73 -15.85
CA LYS A 94 -4.54 -32.80 -15.50
C LYS A 94 -4.39 -34.02 -16.40
N VAL A 95 -4.23 -33.82 -17.71
CA VAL A 95 -4.04 -34.92 -18.67
C VAL A 95 -2.73 -35.66 -18.43
N HIS A 96 -1.62 -34.95 -18.21
CA HIS A 96 -0.32 -35.57 -17.91
C HIS A 96 -0.36 -36.38 -16.61
N LYS A 97 -1.02 -35.87 -15.56
CA LYS A 97 -1.26 -36.63 -14.31
C LYS A 97 -2.03 -37.92 -14.56
N LEU A 98 -3.11 -37.86 -15.33
CA LEU A 98 -3.92 -39.05 -15.67
C LEU A 98 -3.13 -40.09 -16.48
N LYS A 99 -2.16 -39.65 -17.29
CA LYS A 99 -1.28 -40.54 -18.07
C LYS A 99 -0.06 -41.04 -17.29
N GLY A 100 0.09 -40.69 -16.01
CA GLY A 100 1.25 -41.07 -15.20
C GLY A 100 2.51 -40.24 -15.46
N HIS A 101 2.45 -39.19 -16.27
CA HIS A 101 3.58 -38.30 -16.57
C HIS A 101 3.73 -37.24 -15.47
N LEU A 102 4.11 -37.68 -14.26
CA LEU A 102 4.13 -36.82 -13.08
C LEU A 102 5.19 -35.70 -13.15
N THR A 103 6.37 -35.99 -13.69
CA THR A 103 7.46 -35.01 -13.86
C THR A 103 7.05 -33.85 -14.76
N ASP A 104 6.44 -34.14 -15.91
CA ASP A 104 5.92 -33.13 -16.83
C ASP A 104 4.83 -32.28 -16.19
N ALA A 105 3.91 -32.92 -15.47
CA ALA A 105 2.82 -32.25 -14.79
C ALA A 105 3.32 -31.32 -13.68
N GLN A 106 4.34 -31.75 -12.93
CA GLN A 106 4.97 -30.94 -11.90
C GLN A 106 5.68 -29.73 -12.52
N TRP A 107 6.48 -29.95 -13.57
CA TRP A 107 7.16 -28.87 -14.27
C TRP A 107 6.19 -27.81 -14.81
N LEU A 108 5.11 -28.24 -15.48
CA LEU A 108 4.08 -27.32 -15.96
C LEU A 108 3.41 -26.54 -14.81
N ASN A 109 3.21 -27.19 -13.66
CA ASN A 109 2.64 -26.55 -12.48
C ASN A 109 3.57 -25.47 -11.94
N ASP A 110 4.86 -25.75 -11.85
CA ASP A 110 5.88 -24.80 -11.39
C ASP A 110 5.99 -23.63 -12.38
N PHE A 111 5.99 -23.92 -13.69
CA PHE A 111 5.99 -22.91 -14.75
C PHE A 111 4.80 -21.94 -14.65
N ILE A 112 3.58 -22.44 -14.49
CA ILE A 112 2.41 -21.56 -14.32
C ILE A 112 2.30 -20.95 -12.92
N SER A 113 3.21 -21.29 -11.99
CA SER A 113 3.25 -20.71 -10.64
C SER A 113 4.25 -19.56 -10.53
N ILE A 114 5.02 -19.28 -11.59
CA ILE A 114 5.89 -18.11 -11.67
C ILE A 114 5.08 -16.84 -11.33
N PRO A 115 5.59 -16.00 -10.41
CA PRO A 115 4.92 -14.77 -10.01
C PRO A 115 4.66 -13.82 -11.18
N ASP A 116 3.56 -13.06 -11.09
CA ASP A 116 3.13 -12.14 -12.15
C ASP A 116 4.08 -10.95 -12.38
N ASN A 117 5.02 -10.73 -11.45
CA ASN A 117 6.06 -9.70 -11.49
C ASN A 117 7.41 -10.21 -12.00
N ASP A 118 7.58 -11.52 -12.22
CA ASP A 118 8.85 -12.10 -12.64
C ASP A 118 8.82 -12.39 -14.14
N MET A 119 9.91 -12.05 -14.82
CA MET A 119 10.06 -12.34 -16.25
C MET A 119 10.25 -13.84 -16.47
N MET A 120 9.61 -14.36 -17.52
CA MET A 120 9.83 -15.71 -18.02
C MET A 120 10.83 -15.66 -19.17
N PHE A 121 11.86 -16.51 -19.15
CA PHE A 121 12.86 -16.57 -20.22
C PHE A 121 12.74 -17.89 -20.96
N GLU A 122 12.59 -17.82 -22.29
CA GLU A 122 12.44 -19.00 -23.15
C GLU A 122 13.66 -19.94 -23.05
N SER A 123 14.87 -19.37 -23.05
CA SER A 123 16.13 -20.12 -22.95
C SER A 123 16.26 -20.93 -21.66
N ALA A 124 15.67 -20.46 -20.56
CA ALA A 124 15.71 -21.15 -19.27
C ALA A 124 14.81 -22.41 -19.22
N ILE A 125 13.90 -22.57 -20.19
CA ILE A 125 12.88 -23.62 -20.20
C ILE A 125 12.88 -24.46 -21.49
N GLU A 126 13.76 -24.13 -22.43
CA GLU A 126 13.86 -24.77 -23.73
C GLU A 126 14.08 -26.30 -23.67
N PRO A 127 14.98 -26.84 -22.81
CA PRO A 127 15.20 -28.29 -22.74
C PRO A 127 13.95 -29.09 -22.39
N GLN A 128 13.08 -28.54 -21.55
CA GLN A 128 11.85 -29.19 -21.10
C GLN A 128 10.71 -29.01 -22.11
N ILE A 129 10.70 -27.88 -22.82
CA ILE A 129 9.71 -27.59 -23.86
C ILE A 129 9.79 -28.56 -25.04
N ILE A 130 10.98 -29.07 -25.37
CA ILE A 130 11.20 -29.99 -26.50
C ILE A 130 10.36 -31.27 -26.37
N ASN A 131 10.15 -31.75 -25.14
CA ASN A 131 9.46 -33.01 -24.87
C ASN A 131 7.93 -32.89 -24.92
N PHE A 132 7.39 -31.68 -24.97
CA PHE A 132 5.94 -31.46 -25.03
C PHE A 132 5.39 -31.50 -26.46
N THR A 133 4.12 -31.89 -26.57
CA THR A 133 3.40 -31.84 -27.85
C THR A 133 3.35 -30.41 -28.43
N LYS A 134 3.31 -30.30 -29.76
CA LYS A 134 3.23 -29.01 -30.49
C LYS A 134 2.18 -28.03 -29.91
N PRO A 135 0.95 -28.46 -29.56
CA PRO A 135 -0.04 -27.56 -28.98
C PRO A 135 0.35 -26.99 -27.61
N ILE A 136 0.94 -27.83 -26.74
CA ILE A 136 1.38 -27.41 -25.40
C ILE A 136 2.55 -26.43 -25.52
N LYS A 137 3.56 -26.77 -26.34
CA LYS A 137 4.70 -25.89 -26.64
C LYS A 137 4.25 -24.51 -27.12
N LYS A 138 3.32 -24.46 -28.08
CA LYS A 138 2.76 -23.19 -28.58
C LYS A 138 2.11 -22.35 -27.48
N ASN A 139 1.38 -22.98 -26.55
CA ASN A 139 0.74 -22.26 -25.45
C ASN A 139 1.73 -21.79 -24.38
N ILE A 140 2.81 -22.55 -24.13
CA ILE A 140 3.91 -22.13 -23.25
C ILE A 140 4.57 -20.87 -23.81
N LEU A 141 5.01 -20.90 -25.08
CA LEU A 141 5.68 -19.77 -25.71
C LEU A 141 4.78 -18.53 -25.75
N LYS A 142 3.51 -18.69 -26.12
CA LYS A 142 2.55 -17.59 -26.08
C LYS A 142 2.32 -17.06 -24.67
N LEU A 143 2.31 -17.93 -23.66
CA LEU A 143 2.19 -17.50 -22.26
C LEU A 143 3.38 -16.63 -21.85
N ILE A 144 4.61 -17.03 -22.19
CA ILE A 144 5.82 -16.22 -21.93
C ILE A 144 5.67 -14.82 -22.51
N THR A 145 5.33 -14.72 -23.80
CA THR A 145 5.21 -13.43 -24.49
C THR A 145 4.17 -12.53 -23.83
N VAL A 146 2.96 -13.04 -23.58
CA VAL A 146 1.89 -12.22 -22.97
C VAL A 146 2.13 -11.95 -21.49
N HIS A 147 2.80 -12.85 -20.77
CA HIS A 147 3.17 -12.66 -19.37
C HIS A 147 4.18 -11.54 -19.25
N ASN A 148 5.28 -11.60 -20.00
CA ASN A 148 6.33 -10.59 -20.01
C ASN A 148 5.81 -9.22 -20.45
N ALA A 149 4.88 -9.17 -21.42
CA ALA A 149 4.22 -7.93 -21.83
C ALA A 149 3.35 -7.30 -20.72
N LEU A 150 2.99 -8.07 -19.68
CA LEU A 150 2.22 -7.64 -18.53
C LEU A 150 3.08 -7.45 -17.26
N VAL A 151 4.34 -7.90 -17.26
CA VAL A 151 5.26 -7.70 -16.13
C VAL A 151 5.46 -6.20 -15.90
N GLY A 152 5.43 -5.78 -14.62
CA GLY A 152 5.57 -4.38 -14.24
C GLY A 152 4.32 -3.51 -14.45
N THR A 153 3.26 -4.05 -15.06
CA THR A 153 1.98 -3.35 -15.17
C THR A 153 1.21 -3.40 -13.86
N VAL A 154 0.47 -2.33 -13.55
CA VAL A 154 -0.39 -2.30 -12.35
C VAL A 154 -1.82 -2.69 -12.73
N PRO A 155 -2.49 -3.58 -11.97
CA PRO A 155 -3.86 -3.97 -12.31
C PRO A 155 -4.84 -2.79 -12.29
N ARG A 156 -5.65 -2.68 -13.37
CA ARG A 156 -6.62 -1.57 -13.57
C ARG A 156 -7.66 -1.36 -12.46
N ARG A 157 -8.08 -2.44 -11.79
CA ARG A 157 -9.26 -2.44 -10.90
C ARG A 157 -9.05 -3.41 -9.74
N ASN A 158 -9.68 -3.09 -8.61
CA ASN A 158 -9.74 -3.91 -7.39
C ASN A 158 -8.40 -4.16 -6.70
N VAL A 159 -7.40 -3.32 -6.96
CA VAL A 159 -6.13 -3.31 -6.23
C VAL A 159 -5.87 -1.91 -5.71
N THR A 160 -5.22 -1.83 -4.55
CA THR A 160 -4.68 -0.56 -4.07
C THR A 160 -3.34 -0.36 -4.74
N PHE A 161 -3.19 0.71 -5.52
CA PHE A 161 -1.90 1.12 -6.09
C PHE A 161 -1.11 1.94 -5.07
N ILE A 162 -1.78 2.93 -4.48
CA ILE A 162 -1.28 3.76 -3.38
C ILE A 162 -2.41 3.95 -2.37
N GLN A 163 -2.10 3.89 -1.08
CA GLN A 163 -2.99 4.38 -0.04
C GLN A 163 -2.58 5.79 0.34
N TYR A 164 -3.52 6.73 0.25
CA TYR A 164 -3.41 8.03 0.90
C TYR A 164 -3.93 7.92 2.34
N GLY A 165 -3.23 8.52 3.29
CA GLY A 165 -3.73 8.68 4.64
C GLY A 165 -3.44 10.04 5.22
N GLU A 166 -4.33 10.49 6.11
CA GLU A 166 -4.25 11.76 6.80
C GLU A 166 -4.54 11.53 8.29
N VAL A 167 -3.58 11.92 9.12
CA VAL A 167 -3.66 11.90 10.58
C VAL A 167 -3.72 13.33 11.07
N ARG A 168 -4.70 13.65 11.93
CA ARG A 168 -4.75 14.93 12.63
C ARG A 168 -4.64 14.72 14.12
N LEU A 169 -3.81 15.53 14.74
CA LEU A 169 -3.62 15.60 16.18
C LEU A 169 -4.11 16.97 16.65
N TYR A 170 -5.14 16.98 17.49
CA TYR A 170 -5.66 18.20 18.09
C TYR A 170 -5.05 18.39 19.47
N LEU A 171 -4.28 19.47 19.62
CA LEU A 171 -3.51 19.80 20.80
C LEU A 171 -4.00 21.12 21.40
N TYR A 172 -4.03 21.14 22.73
CA TYR A 172 -4.26 22.33 23.53
C TYR A 172 -3.00 22.58 24.36
N PRO A 173 -2.05 23.41 23.87
CA PRO A 173 -0.82 23.68 24.59
C PRO A 173 -1.10 24.37 25.92
N LYS A 174 -0.32 23.99 26.94
CA LYS A 174 -0.31 24.68 28.23
C LYS A 174 0.81 25.71 28.18
N ASN A 175 0.49 26.98 28.43
CA ASN A 175 1.46 28.08 28.39
C ASN A 175 2.14 28.29 27.03
N GLY A 176 1.45 27.97 25.92
CA GLY A 176 1.97 28.18 24.56
C GLY A 176 3.04 27.17 24.11
N ILE A 177 3.42 26.22 24.96
CA ILE A 177 4.39 25.18 24.61
C ILE A 177 3.66 23.93 24.13
N LEU A 178 4.01 23.49 22.92
CA LEU A 178 3.53 22.21 22.38
C LEU A 178 4.19 21.05 23.12
N PRO A 179 3.41 20.06 23.58
CA PRO A 179 3.99 18.90 24.24
C PRO A 179 4.72 17.96 23.27
N ILE A 180 4.38 18.03 21.99
CA ILE A 180 4.87 17.14 20.93
C ILE A 180 5.40 17.99 19.79
N SER A 181 6.58 17.67 19.26
CA SER A 181 7.11 18.31 18.05
C SER A 181 6.59 17.65 16.77
N SER A 182 6.61 18.38 15.65
CA SER A 182 6.26 17.83 14.33
C SER A 182 7.13 16.63 13.94
N GLU A 183 8.41 16.63 14.32
CA GLU A 183 9.34 15.52 14.06
C GLU A 183 8.98 14.27 14.89
N GLU A 184 8.69 14.45 16.18
CA GLU A 184 8.24 13.36 17.05
C GLU A 184 6.96 12.71 16.50
N PHE A 185 5.99 13.53 16.09
CA PHE A 185 4.75 13.05 15.52
C PHE A 185 4.97 12.32 14.19
N LEU A 186 5.81 12.86 13.30
CA LEU A 186 6.16 12.21 12.03
C LEU A 186 6.84 10.86 12.23
N ASN A 187 7.81 10.79 13.14
CA ASN A 187 8.52 9.56 13.45
C ASN A 187 7.59 8.52 14.09
N ALA A 188 6.71 8.92 15.01
CA ALA A 188 5.74 8.02 15.63
C ALA A 188 4.81 7.37 14.58
N VAL A 189 4.25 8.17 13.65
CA VAL A 189 3.37 7.63 12.59
C VAL A 189 4.16 6.79 11.59
N ARG A 190 5.38 7.20 11.21
CA ARG A 190 6.26 6.40 10.34
C ARG A 190 6.56 5.04 10.94
N ASN A 191 6.88 5.00 12.24
CA ASN A 191 7.20 3.76 12.94
C ASN A 191 5.97 2.85 13.05
N PHE A 192 4.79 3.41 13.32
CA PHE A 192 3.53 2.68 13.28
C PHE A 192 3.28 2.03 11.90
N LEU A 193 3.42 2.80 10.82
CA LEU A 193 3.23 2.31 9.45
C LEU A 193 4.24 1.22 9.09
N THR A 194 5.51 1.39 9.50
CA THR A 194 6.58 0.43 9.22
C THR A 194 6.41 -0.85 10.03
N ALA A 195 5.93 -0.76 11.27
CA ALA A 195 5.64 -1.93 12.09
C ALA A 195 4.41 -2.71 11.56
N SER A 196 3.36 -2.00 11.16
CA SER A 196 2.11 -2.60 10.68
C SER A 196 2.21 -3.14 9.25
N PHE A 197 2.97 -2.45 8.38
CA PHE A 197 3.09 -2.78 6.96
C PHE A 197 4.57 -2.88 6.56
N PRO A 198 5.33 -3.82 7.16
CA PRO A 198 6.78 -3.84 7.05
C PRO A 198 7.25 -4.05 5.63
N HIS A 199 6.45 -4.61 4.72
CA HIS A 199 6.83 -4.90 3.33
C HIS A 199 6.30 -3.88 2.31
N TYR A 200 5.70 -2.78 2.77
CA TYR A 200 5.13 -1.76 1.90
C TYR A 200 5.87 -0.45 2.09
N ASP A 201 6.34 0.14 0.99
CA ASP A 201 7.15 1.35 1.06
C ASP A 201 6.27 2.57 1.37
N ILE A 202 6.68 3.38 2.34
CA ILE A 202 6.15 4.74 2.51
C ILE A 202 6.77 5.59 1.41
N LYS A 203 5.99 5.90 0.37
CA LYS A 203 6.45 6.69 -0.78
C LYS A 203 6.62 8.16 -0.43
N LEU A 204 5.76 8.70 0.43
CA LEU A 204 5.85 10.07 0.92
C LEU A 204 5.16 10.14 2.29
N ILE A 205 5.75 10.88 3.22
CA ILE A 205 5.09 11.27 4.47
C ILE A 205 5.51 12.70 4.81
N GLY A 206 4.59 13.54 5.22
CA GLY A 206 4.88 14.93 5.55
C GLY A 206 3.95 15.47 6.60
N THR A 207 4.42 16.45 7.36
CA THR A 207 3.63 17.07 8.42
C THR A 207 3.68 18.59 8.35
N ASN A 208 2.54 19.20 8.68
CA ASN A 208 2.41 20.63 8.90
C ASN A 208 1.70 20.89 10.22
N GLU A 209 1.94 22.06 10.78
CA GLU A 209 1.23 22.57 11.94
C GLU A 209 0.35 23.74 11.53
N THR A 210 -0.89 23.75 12.02
CA THR A 210 -1.80 24.89 11.89
C THR A 210 -2.25 25.36 13.27
N VAL A 211 -2.22 26.68 13.46
CA VAL A 211 -2.61 27.34 14.72
C VAL A 211 -3.87 28.16 14.47
N VAL A 212 -4.93 27.90 15.22
CA VAL A 212 -6.13 28.74 15.22
C VAL A 212 -5.95 29.82 16.29
N GLN A 213 -5.52 31.01 15.87
CA GLN A 213 -5.10 32.12 16.74
C GLN A 213 -6.13 32.48 17.84
N HIS A 214 -7.43 32.38 17.56
CA HIS A 214 -8.47 32.77 18.52
C HIS A 214 -8.80 31.72 19.59
N THR A 215 -8.29 30.49 19.47
CA THR A 215 -8.65 29.38 20.39
C THR A 215 -7.44 28.72 21.04
N ASN A 216 -6.23 29.18 20.70
CA ASN A 216 -4.97 28.47 21.00
C ASN A 216 -5.04 26.98 20.67
N LYS A 217 -5.85 26.60 19.67
CA LYS A 217 -5.98 25.21 19.21
C LYS A 217 -4.90 24.96 18.18
N HIS A 218 -3.99 24.07 18.51
CA HIS A 218 -2.95 23.61 17.60
C HIS A 218 -3.41 22.32 16.93
N THR A 219 -3.29 22.26 15.61
CA THR A 219 -3.57 21.05 14.84
C THR A 219 -2.32 20.64 14.09
N MET A 220 -1.74 19.49 14.44
CA MET A 220 -0.73 18.87 13.61
C MET A 220 -1.43 17.98 12.60
N ILE A 221 -1.14 18.20 11.32
CA ILE A 221 -1.67 17.42 10.22
C ILE A 221 -0.50 16.67 9.60
N LEU A 222 -0.63 15.36 9.50
CA LEU A 222 0.33 14.50 8.83
C LEU A 222 -0.38 13.78 7.70
N LYS A 223 0.25 13.78 6.53
CA LYS A 223 -0.23 13.05 5.36
C LYS A 223 0.81 12.06 4.91
N TYR A 224 0.37 10.88 4.49
CA TYR A 224 1.24 9.83 4.01
C TYR A 224 0.68 9.13 2.78
N TYR A 225 1.59 8.53 2.02
CA TYR A 225 1.33 7.78 0.82
C TYR A 225 2.07 6.45 0.93
N LEU A 226 1.32 5.39 1.19
CA LEU A 226 1.85 4.03 1.33
C LEU A 226 1.69 3.29 0.00
N SER A 227 2.73 2.61 -0.45
CA SER A 227 2.66 1.80 -1.66
C SER A 227 1.70 0.64 -1.45
N GLY A 228 0.87 0.38 -2.44
CA GLY A 228 0.08 -0.85 -2.49
C GLY A 228 0.90 -2.09 -2.84
N LYS A 229 2.14 -1.91 -3.34
CA LYS A 229 3.03 -2.97 -3.79
C LYS A 229 3.85 -3.50 -2.61
N ASN A 230 3.75 -4.80 -2.37
CA ASN A 230 4.63 -5.52 -1.46
C ASN A 230 6.02 -5.64 -2.11
N ARG A 231 7.08 -5.15 -1.44
CA ARG A 231 8.44 -5.17 -2.00
C ARG A 231 9.07 -6.56 -2.06
N LYS A 232 8.59 -7.52 -1.26
CA LYS A 232 9.09 -8.91 -1.28
C LYS A 232 8.48 -9.70 -2.43
N THR A 233 7.17 -9.57 -2.64
CA THR A 233 6.45 -10.38 -3.62
C THR A 233 6.22 -9.66 -4.95
N GLY A 234 6.36 -8.33 -4.97
CA GLY A 234 6.05 -7.50 -6.13
C GLY A 234 4.55 -7.33 -6.42
N ILE A 235 3.67 -7.90 -5.59
CA ILE A 235 2.21 -7.93 -5.79
C ILE A 235 1.54 -6.72 -5.14
N PHE A 236 0.46 -6.22 -5.75
CA PHE A 236 -0.39 -5.17 -5.19
C PHE A 236 -1.51 -5.76 -4.32
N ASP A 237 -1.19 -6.08 -3.07
CA ASP A 237 -2.08 -6.79 -2.14
C ASP A 237 -2.27 -6.08 -0.79
N LEU A 238 -1.93 -4.79 -0.68
CA LEU A 238 -2.03 -4.03 0.57
C LEU A 238 -3.38 -4.17 1.28
N LEU A 239 -4.51 -4.12 0.56
CA LEU A 239 -5.83 -4.28 1.19
C LEU A 239 -6.01 -5.66 1.87
N LYS A 240 -5.47 -6.72 1.26
CA LYS A 240 -5.48 -8.06 1.86
C LYS A 240 -4.63 -8.09 3.12
N GLU A 241 -3.48 -7.43 3.09
CA GLU A 241 -2.60 -7.37 4.27
C GLU A 241 -3.20 -6.54 5.39
N GLN A 242 -3.86 -5.42 5.08
CA GLN A 242 -4.62 -4.62 6.04
C GLN A 242 -5.65 -5.45 6.79
N ASN A 243 -6.40 -6.29 6.08
CA ASN A 243 -7.36 -7.19 6.72
C ASN A 243 -6.68 -8.15 7.70
N LYS A 244 -5.55 -8.75 7.32
CA LYS A 244 -4.81 -9.66 8.21
C LYS A 244 -4.27 -8.96 9.44
N VAL A 245 -3.66 -7.78 9.27
CA VAL A 245 -3.10 -7.00 10.37
C VAL A 245 -4.18 -6.61 11.37
N VAL A 246 -5.35 -6.19 10.87
CA VAL A 246 -6.52 -5.89 11.71
C VAL A 246 -7.01 -7.14 12.44
N GLU A 247 -7.09 -8.28 11.76
CA GLU A 247 -7.48 -9.57 12.37
C GLU A 247 -6.50 -10.03 13.46
N GLN A 248 -5.20 -9.94 13.22
CA GLN A 248 -4.17 -10.25 14.21
C GLN A 248 -4.27 -9.33 15.42
N ALA A 249 -4.31 -8.00 15.20
CA ALA A 249 -4.42 -7.03 16.27
C ALA A 249 -5.72 -7.20 17.08
N HIS A 250 -6.84 -7.55 16.43
CA HIS A 250 -8.08 -7.87 17.14
C HIS A 250 -7.91 -9.05 18.09
N ASN A 251 -7.35 -10.16 17.58
CA ASN A 251 -7.15 -11.37 18.36
C ASN A 251 -6.18 -11.15 19.54
N GLU A 252 -5.14 -10.34 19.36
CA GLU A 252 -4.11 -10.09 20.38
C GLU A 252 -4.51 -9.06 21.44
N HIS A 253 -5.23 -8.00 21.04
CA HIS A 253 -5.44 -6.83 21.91
C HIS A 253 -6.91 -6.55 22.24
N PHE A 254 -7.87 -7.12 21.53
CA PHE A 254 -9.29 -6.74 21.65
C PHE A 254 -10.26 -7.93 21.83
N ALA A 255 -9.75 -9.18 21.76
CA ALA A 255 -10.53 -10.41 21.87
C ALA A 255 -11.27 -10.62 23.22
N HIS A 256 -11.00 -9.80 24.24
CA HIS A 256 -11.66 -9.90 25.56
C HIS A 256 -12.94 -9.07 25.67
N ASN A 257 -13.31 -8.27 24.67
CA ASN A 257 -14.61 -7.63 24.64
C ASN A 257 -15.67 -8.57 24.04
N LYS A 258 -16.45 -9.24 24.90
CA LYS A 258 -17.59 -10.10 24.51
C LYS A 258 -18.68 -9.41 23.68
N ASN A 259 -18.61 -8.09 23.50
CA ASN A 259 -19.52 -7.29 22.68
C ASN A 259 -18.97 -6.92 21.29
N ASP A 260 -17.74 -7.32 20.94
CA ASP A 260 -17.17 -7.00 19.63
C ASP A 260 -17.65 -8.03 18.59
N ASN A 261 -18.54 -7.60 17.70
CA ASN A 261 -19.11 -8.42 16.61
C ASN A 261 -18.09 -8.69 15.47
N PHE A 262 -16.81 -8.82 15.78
CA PHE A 262 -15.71 -8.94 14.82
C PHE A 262 -15.87 -10.16 13.89
N HIS A 263 -16.46 -11.26 14.38
CA HIS A 263 -16.65 -12.48 13.60
C HIS A 263 -17.93 -12.50 12.73
N ARG A 264 -18.77 -11.46 12.75
CA ARG A 264 -20.13 -11.54 12.15
C ARG A 264 -20.35 -10.67 10.92
N GLN A 265 -19.40 -9.84 10.50
CA GLN A 265 -19.55 -9.00 9.32
C GLN A 265 -18.33 -9.10 8.39
N PRO A 266 -18.53 -9.08 7.06
CA PRO A 266 -17.43 -8.82 6.14
C PRO A 266 -16.76 -7.50 6.56
N LEU A 267 -15.44 -7.47 6.65
CA LEU A 267 -14.68 -6.23 6.91
C LEU A 267 -14.99 -5.20 5.81
N ASP A 268 -16.01 -4.37 6.03
CA ASP A 268 -16.26 -3.17 5.23
C ASP A 268 -15.08 -2.19 5.47
N MET A 269 -14.70 -1.47 4.42
CA MET A 269 -13.71 -0.39 4.43
C MET A 269 -13.93 0.62 5.57
N ARG A 270 -15.19 0.90 5.96
CA ARG A 270 -15.47 1.77 7.12
C ARG A 270 -14.97 1.17 8.43
N TYR A 271 -15.14 -0.14 8.61
CA TYR A 271 -14.70 -0.86 9.80
C TYR A 271 -13.17 -0.96 9.85
N LEU A 272 -12.52 -1.24 8.71
CA LEU A 272 -11.06 -1.20 8.57
C LEU A 272 -10.48 0.17 8.95
N ALA A 273 -11.11 1.26 8.52
CA ALA A 273 -10.69 2.62 8.85
C ALA A 273 -10.73 2.88 10.37
N GLN A 274 -11.83 2.51 11.02
CA GLN A 274 -12.00 2.68 12.46
C GLN A 274 -11.01 1.82 13.25
N PHE A 275 -10.76 0.60 12.80
CA PHE A 275 -9.83 -0.29 13.49
C PHE A 275 -8.38 0.17 13.35
N HIS A 276 -7.95 0.58 12.15
CA HIS A 276 -6.64 1.21 11.98
C HIS A 276 -6.49 2.48 12.84
N LYS A 277 -7.55 3.27 13.01
CA LYS A 277 -7.52 4.41 13.93
C LYS A 277 -7.25 3.93 15.36
N ARG A 278 -7.98 2.92 15.84
CA ARG A 278 -7.77 2.36 17.19
C ARG A 278 -6.34 1.83 17.38
N MET A 279 -5.80 1.11 16.38
CA MET A 279 -4.42 0.63 16.42
C MET A 279 -3.41 1.79 16.50
N LEU A 280 -3.60 2.83 15.69
CA LEU A 280 -2.77 4.03 15.72
C LEU A 280 -2.87 4.73 17.08
N ASP A 281 -4.07 4.85 17.63
CA ASP A 281 -4.31 5.47 18.95
C ASP A 281 -3.56 4.71 20.05
N VAL A 282 -3.69 3.38 20.11
CA VAL A 282 -2.94 2.55 21.07
C VAL A 282 -1.43 2.71 20.89
N TYR A 283 -0.97 2.74 19.64
CA TYR A 283 0.45 2.92 19.35
C TYR A 283 0.96 4.30 19.80
N LEU A 284 0.25 5.38 19.46
CA LEU A 284 0.63 6.74 19.84
C LEU A 284 0.53 6.93 21.35
N ASP A 285 -0.45 6.32 22.02
CA ASP A 285 -0.55 6.39 23.49
C ASP A 285 0.71 5.82 24.14
N LYS A 286 1.07 4.59 23.77
CA LYS A 286 2.24 3.88 24.29
C LYS A 286 3.58 4.55 23.94
N HIS A 287 3.73 5.03 22.70
CA HIS A 287 5.03 5.44 22.17
C HIS A 287 5.25 6.96 22.12
N LEU A 288 4.21 7.77 22.32
CA LEU A 288 4.31 9.22 22.21
C LEU A 288 3.63 9.95 23.38
N PHE A 289 2.44 9.54 23.83
CA PHE A 289 1.64 10.33 24.77
C PHE A 289 1.95 10.04 26.24
N GLN A 290 2.11 8.77 26.62
CA GLN A 290 2.32 8.37 28.02
C GLN A 290 3.58 8.99 28.63
N SER A 291 4.69 9.02 27.89
CA SER A 291 5.95 9.64 28.33
C SER A 291 5.84 11.15 28.56
N LYS A 292 4.79 11.78 28.04
CA LYS A 292 4.51 13.22 28.14
C LYS A 292 3.30 13.53 29.04
N GLY A 293 2.74 12.52 29.71
CA GLY A 293 1.58 12.68 30.59
C GLY A 293 0.28 13.06 29.86
N LEU A 294 0.19 12.76 28.56
CA LEU A 294 -0.96 13.04 27.71
C LEU A 294 -1.86 11.79 27.63
N LYS A 295 -3.18 11.98 27.47
CA LYS A 295 -4.12 10.86 27.28
C LYS A 295 -5.02 11.10 26.07
N ILE A 296 -5.31 10.05 25.31
CA ILE A 296 -6.32 10.08 24.26
C ILE A 296 -7.72 10.10 24.90
N GLY A 297 -8.63 10.91 24.37
CA GLY A 297 -10.05 10.86 24.74
C GLY A 297 -10.99 11.09 23.57
#